data_AF-A0A964XM35-F1
#
_entry.id   AF-A0A964XM35-F1
#
_cell.length_a   1.000
_cell.length_b   1.000
_cell.length_c   1.000
_cell.angle_alpha   90.00
_cell.angle_beta   90.00
_cell.angle_gamma   90.00
#
_symmetry.space_group_name_H-M   'P 1'
#
loop_
_entity.id
_entity.type
_entity.pdbx_description
1 polymer ?
#
loop_
_entity_poly.entity_id
_entity_poly.type
_entity_poly.pdbx_seq_one_letter_code
_entity_poly.pdbx_strand_id
1 'polypeptide(L)' 'MSPSSTPDPSYGVWLIGARGSVATTAVAGCAAVAAGLHPATGMVTETPPFTEAGLPPLGS' A
#
# COMPACT_ATOMS: atom_id res chain seq x y z
N MET A 1 15.03 23.71 -22.49
CA MET A 1 14.59 23.67 -21.09
C MET A 1 13.57 22.55 -20.99
N SER A 2 14.00 21.35 -20.58
CA SER A 2 13.10 20.20 -20.49
C SER A 2 12.08 20.42 -19.37
N PRO A 3 10.81 19.99 -19.51
CA PRO A 3 9.84 20.12 -18.43
C PRO A 3 10.30 19.28 -17.23
N SER A 4 10.33 19.89 -16.05
CA SER A 4 10.48 19.17 -14.79
C SER A 4 9.28 18.23 -14.63
N SER A 5 9.52 16.93 -14.51
CA SER A 5 8.46 15.96 -14.19
C SER A 5 7.87 16.28 -12.82
N THR A 6 6.56 16.45 -12.74
CA THR A 6 5.86 16.48 -11.45
C THR A 6 6.08 15.12 -10.78
N PRO A 7 6.53 15.08 -9.51
CA PRO A 7 6.69 13.81 -8.81
C PRO A 7 5.33 13.12 -8.66
N ASP A 8 5.33 11.80 -8.77
CA ASP A 8 4.13 11.01 -8.51
C ASP A 8 3.65 11.20 -7.07
N PRO A 9 2.32 11.14 -6.80
CA PRO A 9 1.79 11.28 -5.46
C PRO A 9 2.35 10.22 -4.51
N SER A 10 2.90 10.65 -3.37
CA SER A 10 3.37 9.75 -2.31
C SER A 10 2.32 9.59 -1.21
N TYR A 11 2.04 8.35 -0.81
CA TYR A 11 1.08 8.03 0.24
C TYR A 11 1.80 7.48 1.48
N GLY A 12 1.42 7.97 2.66
CA GLY A 12 2.00 7.55 3.94
C GLY A 12 0.94 7.27 4.99
N VAL A 13 1.24 6.36 5.92
CA VAL A 13 0.35 5.97 7.03
C VAL A 13 1.09 6.18 8.36
N TRP A 14 0.40 6.77 9.33
CA TRP A 14 0.90 6.93 10.71
C TRP A 14 0.18 5.98 11.66
N LEU A 15 0.92 5.04 12.26
CA LEU A 15 0.38 4.04 13.17
C LEU A 15 0.68 4.42 14.62
N ILE A 16 -0.36 4.78 15.38
CA ILE A 16 -0.25 4.97 16.84
C ILE A 16 -0.04 3.60 17.48
N GLY A 17 1.06 3.43 18.21
CA GLY A 17 1.48 2.11 18.67
C GLY A 17 2.17 1.27 17.59
N ALA A 18 3.08 1.89 16.81
CA ALA A 18 3.80 1.26 15.70
C ALA A 18 4.50 -0.07 16.01
N ARG A 19 4.81 -0.34 17.28
CA ARG A 19 5.45 -1.59 17.74
C ARG A 19 4.46 -2.67 18.19
N GLY A 20 3.16 -2.40 18.14
CA GLY A 20 2.12 -3.39 18.42
C GLY A 20 2.00 -4.42 17.31
N SER A 21 1.53 -5.63 17.63
CA SER A 21 1.45 -6.76 16.69
C SER A 21 0.69 -6.43 15.40
N VAL A 22 -0.43 -5.71 15.50
CA VAL A 22 -1.23 -5.30 14.34
C VAL A 22 -0.43 -4.39 13.40
N ALA A 23 0.24 -3.38 13.95
CA ALA A 23 1.02 -2.43 13.17
C ALA A 23 2.20 -3.12 12.45
N THR A 24 2.94 -3.96 13.16
CA THR A 24 4.06 -4.69 12.58
C THR A 24 3.62 -5.69 11.52
N THR A 25 2.50 -6.39 11.74
CA THR A 25 1.95 -7.34 10.77
C THR A 25 1.44 -6.61 9.53
N ALA A 26 0.77 -5.47 9.67
CA ALA A 26 0.30 -4.67 8.54
C ALA A 26 1.48 -4.21 7.66
N VAL A 27 2.55 -3.69 8.26
CA VAL A 27 3.75 -3.24 7.53
C VAL A 27 4.46 -4.41 6.84
N ALA A 28 4.73 -5.51 7.57
CA ALA A 28 5.40 -6.68 6.99
C ALA A 28 4.56 -7.35 5.89
N GLY A 29 3.24 -7.47 6.10
CA GLY A 29 2.30 -8.02 5.14
C GLY A 29 2.19 -7.16 3.88
N CYS A 30 2.09 -5.83 4.03
CA CYS A 30 2.09 -4.91 2.90
C CYS A 30 3.36 -5.06 2.06
N ALA A 31 4.54 -5.06 2.69
CA ALA A 31 5.80 -5.27 1.99
C ALA A 31 5.87 -6.62 1.27
N ALA A 32 5.38 -7.69 1.89
CA ALA A 32 5.34 -9.02 1.27
C ALA A 32 4.41 -9.07 0.04
N VAL A 33 3.24 -8.44 0.12
CA VAL A 33 2.30 -8.34 -1.01
C VAL A 33 2.86 -7.46 -2.13
N ALA A 34 3.42 -6.29 -1.79
CA ALA A 34 4.05 -5.39 -2.75
C ALA A 34 5.23 -6.04 -3.48
N ALA A 35 6.00 -6.89 -2.78
CA ALA A 35 7.09 -7.67 -3.36
C ALA A 35 6.63 -8.94 -4.10
N GLY A 36 5.32 -9.22 -4.19
CA GLY A 36 4.77 -10.41 -4.84
C GLY A 36 5.08 -11.73 -4.12
N LEU A 37 5.52 -11.70 -2.86
CA LEU A 37 5.87 -12.88 -2.06
C LEU A 37 4.65 -13.61 -1.52
N HIS A 38 3.51 -12.93 -1.39
CA HIS A 38 2.25 -13.51 -0.93
C HIS A 38 1.06 -12.83 -1.62
N PRO A 39 -0.03 -13.55 -1.95
CA PRO A 39 -1.25 -12.92 -2.47
C PRO A 39 -1.91 -12.01 -1.42
N ALA A 40 -2.68 -11.01 -1.89
CA ALA A 40 -3.45 -10.08 -1.05
C ALA A 40 -4.72 -10.71 -0.43
N THR A 41 -4.65 -11.97 -0.02
CA THR A 41 -5.80 -12.72 0.51
C THR A 41 -6.39 -12.02 1.74
N GLY A 42 -7.71 -11.81 1.73
CA GLY A 42 -8.43 -11.13 2.82
C GLY A 42 -8.39 -9.60 2.73
N MET A 43 -7.67 -9.01 1.77
CA MET A 43 -7.68 -7.57 1.55
C MET A 43 -8.91 -7.18 0.72
N VAL A 44 -9.91 -6.56 1.37
CA VAL A 44 -11.17 -6.15 0.73
C VAL A 44 -10.93 -5.17 -0.42
N THR A 45 -9.94 -4.29 -0.28
CA THR A 45 -9.59 -3.29 -1.31
C THR A 45 -9.03 -3.90 -2.59
N GLU A 46 -8.55 -5.14 -2.56
CA GLU A 46 -8.03 -5.88 -3.73
C GLU A 46 -9.10 -6.77 -4.38
N THR A 47 -10.39 -6.49 -4.12
CA THR A 47 -11.52 -7.23 -4.70
C THR A 47 -12.23 -6.41 -5.81
N PRO A 48 -12.95 -7.06 -6.75
CA PRO A 48 -13.51 -6.38 -7.92
C PRO A 48 -14.33 -5.11 -7.64
N PRO A 49 -15.15 -5.02 -6.56
CA PRO A 49 -15.90 -3.81 -6.23
C PRO A 49 -15.05 -2.55 -5.96
N PHE A 50 -13.75 -2.68 -5.67
CA PHE A 50 -12.87 -1.57 -5.31
C PHE A 50 -11.89 -1.15 -6.41
N THR A 51 -11.97 -1.78 -7.59
CA THR A 51 -11.07 -1.51 -8.73
C THR A 51 -11.11 -0.06 -9.21
N GLU A 52 -12.28 0.58 -9.15
CA GLU A 52 -12.49 1.98 -9.56
C GLU A 52 -12.43 2.99 -8.40
N ALA A 53 -11.98 2.56 -7.21
CA ALA A 53 -11.98 3.40 -6.00
C ALA A 53 -10.83 4.42 -5.95
N GLY A 54 -9.90 4.40 -6.92
CA GLY A 54 -8.76 5.33 -6.97
C GLY A 54 -7.80 5.19 -5.78
N LEU A 55 -7.68 3.98 -5.22
CA LEU A 55 -6.83 3.71 -4.07
C LEU A 55 -5.35 3.75 -4.45
N PRO A 56 -4.46 4.14 -3.52
CA PRO A 56 -3.03 4.05 -3.72
C PRO A 56 -2.59 2.61 -4.07
N PRO A 57 -1.61 2.44 -4.97
CA PRO A 57 -1.03 1.13 -5.21
C PRO A 57 -0.29 0.64 -3.94
N LEU A 58 -0.27 -0.68 -3.74
CA LEU A 58 0.43 -1.30 -2.60
C LEU A 58 1.96 -1.26 -2.75
N GLY A 59 2.45 -1.08 -3.98
CA GLY A 59 3.86 -0.91 -4.31
C GLY A 59 4.11 0.43 -5.01
N SER A 60 5.36 0.88 -4.92
CA SER A 60 5.89 2.07 -5.60
C SER A 60 6.88 1.66 -6.69
#